data_AF-A0AAD9NJL3-F1
#
_entry.id   AF-A0AAD9NJL3-F1
#
_cell.length_a   1.000
_cell.length_b   1.000
_cell.length_c   1.000
_cell.angle_alpha   90.00
_cell.angle_beta   90.00
_cell.angle_gamma   90.00
#
_symmetry.space_group_name_H-M   'P 1'
#
loop_
_entity.id
_entity.type
_entity.pdbx_description
1 polymer ?
#
loop_
_entity_poly.entity_id
_entity_poly.type
_entity_poly.pdbx_seq_one_letter_code
_entity_poly.pdbx_strand_id
1 'polypeptide(L)'
;MFYFRCRIDVAILQPVTACELVHDTEETVTDESSTDNEYMTLLTRTEDVPGNPCCIVYEECLLELARMKMDRLCKGCRLPYDLKIKRVGSAAVLLWVNLPKVTGHRWTSQPKIGKRGAYAGDFLLATNIVLSGNNYAKVALLFRCMCLGMISASQFDRVQSLYIVPAVMEYWKKLRAATIQQLLEKSQDGAQYDSNDSPGHSAQYCSYTLIDCHSGSIVSTIVGLIKGRSTSYSQTWRRLASKGA
;
A
#
# COMPACT_ATOMS: atom_id res chain seq x y z
N MET A 1 -14.44 15.10 -37.12
CA MET A 1 -14.04 15.26 -35.71
C MET A 1 -15.09 14.56 -34.86
N PHE A 2 -14.88 13.28 -34.51
CA PHE A 2 -15.85 12.50 -33.76
C PHE A 2 -15.65 12.76 -32.27
N TYR A 3 -16.49 13.61 -31.68
CA TYR A 3 -16.55 13.75 -30.22
C TYR A 3 -17.26 12.53 -29.65
N PHE A 4 -16.51 11.62 -29.03
CA PHE A 4 -17.09 10.60 -28.15
C PHE A 4 -17.65 11.31 -26.92
N ARG A 5 -18.98 11.46 -26.85
CA ARG A 5 -19.68 11.96 -25.67
C ARG A 5 -19.90 10.78 -24.73
N CYS A 6 -18.92 10.49 -23.88
CA CYS A 6 -19.06 9.47 -22.84
C CYS A 6 -20.10 9.96 -21.82
N ARG A 7 -21.32 9.41 -21.85
CA ARG A 7 -22.29 9.59 -20.75
C ARG A 7 -21.90 8.60 -19.66
N ILE A 8 -21.44 9.12 -18.52
CA ILE A 8 -21.25 8.30 -17.32
C ILE A 8 -22.65 7.99 -16.79
N ASP A 9 -23.10 6.75 -16.99
CA ASP A 9 -24.34 6.28 -16.37
C ASP A 9 -24.04 5.85 -14.94
N VAL A 10 -24.41 6.72 -14.00
CA VAL A 10 -24.22 6.50 -12.56
C VAL A 10 -25.00 5.29 -12.06
N ALA A 11 -26.01 4.81 -12.81
CA ALA A 11 -26.77 3.61 -12.46
C ALA A 11 -25.98 2.29 -12.60
N ILE A 12 -24.82 2.31 -13.28
CA ILE A 12 -23.92 1.14 -13.38
C ILE A 12 -23.12 0.94 -12.08
N LEU A 13 -22.97 1.99 -11.27
CA LEU A 13 -22.35 1.89 -9.95
C LEU A 13 -23.36 1.28 -8.98
N GLN A 14 -23.26 -0.03 -8.74
CA GLN A 14 -24.07 -0.68 -7.71
C GLN A 14 -23.84 0.04 -6.36
N PRO A 15 -24.92 0.33 -5.59
CA PRO A 15 -24.78 1.01 -4.31
C PRO A 15 -23.97 0.15 -3.35
N VAL A 16 -22.78 0.63 -2.98
CA VAL A 16 -21.91 -0.04 -2.01
C VAL A 16 -22.47 0.21 -0.62
N THR A 17 -23.03 -0.84 0.00
CA THR A 17 -23.41 -0.77 1.41
C THR A 17 -22.15 -0.85 2.27
N ALA A 18 -22.08 -0.05 3.33
CA ALA A 18 -20.92 0.00 4.24
C ALA A 18 -20.59 -1.35 4.93
N CYS A 19 -21.49 -2.33 4.85
CA CYS A 19 -21.33 -3.67 5.42
C CYS A 19 -20.65 -4.68 4.49
N GLU A 20 -20.43 -4.38 3.20
CA GLU A 20 -19.68 -5.26 2.27
C GLU A 20 -18.18 -4.95 2.26
N LEU A 21 -17.61 -4.82 3.46
CA LEU A 21 -16.16 -4.86 3.67
C LEU A 21 -15.71 -6.29 3.38
N VAL A 22 -15.31 -6.50 2.13
CA VAL A 22 -14.40 -7.54 1.61
C VAL A 22 -14.38 -8.80 2.49
N HIS A 23 -15.36 -9.70 2.29
CA HIS A 23 -15.23 -11.02 2.85
C HIS A 23 -13.98 -11.69 2.26
N ASP A 24 -13.07 -12.10 3.14
CA ASP A 24 -11.95 -12.96 2.79
C ASP A 24 -12.49 -14.24 2.15
N THR A 25 -12.32 -14.41 0.85
CA THR A 25 -12.30 -15.75 0.27
C THR A 25 -10.96 -16.36 0.63
N GLU A 26 -10.97 -17.34 1.53
CA GLU A 26 -9.80 -18.18 1.82
C GLU A 26 -9.34 -18.83 0.51
N GLU A 27 -8.25 -18.30 -0.07
CA GLU A 27 -7.54 -18.99 -1.14
C GLU A 27 -6.72 -20.12 -0.51
N THR A 28 -7.20 -21.36 -0.70
CA THR A 28 -6.41 -22.56 -0.42
C THR A 28 -5.18 -22.55 -1.33
N VAL A 29 -4.02 -22.27 -0.74
CA VAL A 29 -2.72 -22.45 -1.39
C VAL A 29 -2.44 -23.94 -1.49
N THR A 30 -2.82 -24.55 -2.61
CA THR A 30 -2.30 -25.87 -2.97
C THR A 30 -0.91 -25.68 -3.58
N ASP A 31 0.08 -26.13 -2.83
CA ASP A 31 1.49 -26.16 -3.20
C ASP A 31 1.68 -27.29 -4.24
N GLU A 32 1.59 -26.97 -5.53
CA GLU A 32 1.97 -27.88 -6.60
C GLU A 32 3.31 -27.45 -7.18
N SER A 33 4.34 -28.23 -6.86
CA SER A 33 5.67 -28.13 -7.43
C SER A 33 5.67 -28.72 -8.84
N SER A 34 5.65 -27.87 -9.85
CA SER A 34 6.07 -28.24 -11.21
C SER A 34 7.09 -27.25 -11.75
N THR A 35 8.22 -27.81 -12.17
CA THR A 35 9.33 -27.10 -12.82
C THR A 35 8.95 -26.75 -14.25
N ASP A 36 8.40 -25.56 -14.45
CA ASP A 36 8.19 -24.99 -15.80
C ASP A 36 8.98 -23.69 -15.94
N ASN A 37 9.51 -23.48 -17.14
CA ASN A 37 10.43 -22.42 -17.54
C ASN A 37 9.81 -21.01 -17.29
N GLU A 38 10.01 -20.46 -16.08
CA GLU A 38 9.49 -19.16 -15.63
C GLU A 38 10.23 -18.03 -16.37
N TYR A 39 9.59 -17.41 -17.36
CA TYR A 39 9.98 -16.06 -17.80
C TYR A 39 9.45 -15.07 -16.77
N MET A 40 10.12 -15.00 -15.63
CA MET A 40 9.76 -14.13 -14.52
C MET A 40 10.89 -13.17 -14.21
N THR A 41 10.60 -11.87 -14.31
CA THR A 41 11.51 -10.85 -13.81
C THR A 41 11.42 -10.82 -12.29
N LEU A 42 12.33 -11.51 -11.64
CA LEU A 42 12.56 -11.40 -10.20
C LEU A 42 13.36 -10.12 -9.95
N LEU A 43 12.74 -9.15 -9.28
CA LEU A 43 13.47 -7.99 -8.79
C LEU A 43 14.10 -8.36 -7.46
N THR A 44 15.44 -8.35 -7.45
CA THR A 44 16.24 -8.63 -6.25
C THR A 44 16.27 -7.44 -5.30
N ARG A 45 16.00 -6.21 -5.78
CA ARG A 45 15.96 -4.99 -4.97
C ARG A 45 14.63 -4.26 -5.15
N THR A 46 14.08 -3.73 -4.06
CA THR A 46 12.86 -2.91 -4.06
C THR A 46 13.05 -1.55 -4.74
N GLU A 47 14.30 -1.11 -4.88
CA GLU A 47 14.72 0.14 -5.53
C GLU A 47 14.51 0.12 -7.06
N ASP A 48 14.39 -1.07 -7.66
CA ASP A 48 14.26 -1.24 -9.11
C ASP A 48 12.81 -1.08 -9.61
N VAL A 49 11.84 -0.97 -8.69
CA VAL A 49 10.41 -0.83 -9.01
C VAL A 49 9.98 0.63 -9.16
N PRO A 50 10.30 1.55 -8.22
CA PRO A 50 9.87 2.94 -8.28
C PRO A 50 10.46 3.64 -9.51
N GLY A 51 9.60 4.30 -10.30
CA GLY A 51 10.01 5.04 -11.49
C GLY A 51 9.80 4.32 -12.82
N ASN A 52 9.49 3.02 -12.81
CA ASN A 52 9.05 2.34 -14.02
C ASN A 52 7.62 2.80 -14.40
N PRO A 53 7.38 3.21 -15.65
CA PRO A 53 6.05 3.61 -16.07
C PRO A 53 5.10 2.41 -16.01
N CYS A 54 3.92 2.62 -15.43
CA CYS A 54 2.86 1.63 -15.37
C CYS A 54 1.61 2.14 -16.11
N CYS A 55 0.79 1.21 -16.61
CA CYS A 55 -0.48 1.51 -17.26
C CYS A 55 -1.57 0.56 -16.78
N ILE A 56 -2.81 1.02 -16.90
CA ILE A 56 -4.01 0.20 -16.67
C ILE A 56 -4.37 -0.46 -18.00
N VAL A 57 -4.52 -1.78 -17.99
CA VAL A 57 -4.81 -2.58 -19.19
C VAL A 57 -6.02 -3.46 -18.92
N TYR A 58 -6.94 -3.53 -19.87
CA TYR A 58 -8.08 -4.45 -19.81
C TYR A 58 -7.64 -5.89 -20.06
N GLU A 59 -8.29 -6.84 -19.40
CA GLU A 59 -7.97 -8.26 -19.51
C GLU A 59 -8.04 -8.77 -20.96
N GLU A 60 -9.03 -8.33 -21.74
CA GLU A 60 -9.15 -8.74 -23.15
C GLU A 60 -7.97 -8.27 -24.01
N CYS A 61 -7.45 -7.05 -23.79
CA CYS A 61 -6.27 -6.57 -24.50
C CYS A 61 -5.03 -7.42 -24.16
N LEU A 62 -4.90 -7.87 -22.91
CA LEU A 62 -3.83 -8.79 -22.51
C LEU A 62 -4.01 -10.18 -23.14
N LEU A 63 -5.24 -10.69 -23.19
CA LEU A 63 -5.56 -11.97 -23.81
C LEU A 63 -5.31 -11.93 -25.33
N GLU A 64 -5.63 -10.84 -26.01
CA GLU A 64 -5.32 -10.63 -27.42
C GLU A 64 -3.81 -10.67 -27.67
N LEU A 65 -3.02 -9.92 -26.90
CA LEU A 65 -1.55 -9.94 -26.99
C LEU A 65 -0.98 -11.34 -26.73
N ALA A 66 -1.50 -12.03 -25.72
CA ALA A 66 -1.11 -13.39 -25.37
C ALA A 66 -1.40 -14.40 -26.49
N ARG A 67 -2.56 -14.30 -27.14
CA ARG A 67 -2.92 -15.13 -28.32
C ARG A 67 -2.05 -14.83 -29.53
N MET A 68 -1.58 -13.59 -29.71
CA MET A 68 -0.71 -13.20 -30.83
C MET A 68 0.73 -13.71 -30.67
N LYS A 69 1.25 -13.77 -29.44
CA LYS A 69 2.67 -14.07 -29.18
C LYS A 69 2.99 -15.55 -29.04
N MET A 70 2.01 -16.39 -28.75
CA MET A 70 2.23 -17.80 -28.45
C MET A 70 1.79 -18.73 -29.58
N ASP A 71 2.55 -19.81 -29.79
CA ASP A 71 2.19 -20.86 -30.73
C ASP A 71 0.85 -21.49 -30.33
N ARG A 72 -0.05 -21.70 -31.32
CA ARG A 72 -1.39 -22.25 -31.07
C ARG A 72 -1.37 -23.67 -30.48
N LEU A 73 -0.28 -24.40 -30.66
CA LEU A 73 -0.13 -25.79 -30.27
C LEU A 73 1.08 -25.97 -29.37
N CYS A 74 0.93 -26.81 -28.35
CA CYS A 74 2.04 -27.21 -27.50
C CYS A 74 3.10 -27.99 -28.30
N LYS A 75 4.36 -27.57 -28.20
CA LYS A 75 5.49 -28.24 -28.87
C LYS A 75 5.67 -29.70 -28.46
N GLY A 76 5.27 -30.06 -27.23
CA GLY A 76 5.38 -31.42 -26.70
C GLY A 76 4.20 -32.32 -27.04
N CYS A 77 2.96 -31.92 -26.69
CA CYS A 77 1.79 -32.78 -26.87
C CYS A 77 0.98 -32.50 -28.14
N ARG A 78 1.30 -31.45 -28.91
CA ARG A 78 0.58 -31.01 -30.13
C ARG A 78 -0.91 -30.69 -29.94
N LEU A 79 -1.35 -30.53 -28.69
CA LEU A 79 -2.70 -30.08 -28.36
C LEU A 79 -2.76 -28.56 -28.21
N PRO A 80 -3.92 -27.93 -28.47
CA PRO A 80 -4.08 -26.49 -28.28
C PRO A 80 -3.96 -26.11 -26.81
N TYR A 81 -3.43 -24.91 -26.56
CA TYR A 81 -3.45 -24.31 -25.23
C TYR A 81 -4.81 -23.65 -24.96
N ASP A 82 -5.35 -23.87 -23.76
CA ASP A 82 -6.40 -23.06 -23.18
C ASP A 82 -5.77 -21.91 -22.38
N LEU A 83 -6.10 -20.68 -22.75
CA LEU A 83 -5.54 -19.48 -22.12
C LEU A 83 -6.48 -19.00 -21.01
N LYS A 84 -5.97 -19.00 -19.78
CA LYS A 84 -6.67 -18.52 -18.60
C LYS A 84 -5.97 -17.30 -18.01
N ILE A 85 -6.76 -16.33 -17.59
CA ILE A 85 -6.29 -15.19 -16.80
C ILE A 85 -6.81 -15.32 -15.37
N LYS A 86 -5.94 -15.07 -14.39
CA LYS A 86 -6.28 -14.98 -12.98
C LYS A 86 -5.84 -13.64 -12.44
N ARG A 87 -6.64 -13.03 -11.56
CA ARG A 87 -6.25 -11.83 -10.82
C ARG A 87 -5.68 -12.26 -9.47
N VAL A 88 -4.52 -11.72 -9.10
CA VAL A 88 -3.90 -11.94 -7.79
C VAL A 88 -3.41 -10.59 -7.27
N GLY A 89 -4.09 -10.06 -6.24
CA GLY A 89 -3.89 -8.68 -5.83
C GLY A 89 -4.16 -7.73 -6.99
N SER A 90 -3.20 -6.87 -7.30
CA SER A 90 -3.22 -5.98 -8.47
C SER A 90 -2.67 -6.61 -9.76
N ALA A 91 -2.08 -7.81 -9.69
CA ALA A 91 -1.44 -8.46 -10.83
C ALA A 91 -2.41 -9.34 -11.63
N ALA A 92 -2.23 -9.36 -12.95
CA ALA A 92 -2.82 -10.35 -13.84
C ALA A 92 -1.81 -11.48 -14.09
N VAL A 93 -2.27 -12.71 -13.95
CA VAL A 93 -1.50 -13.94 -14.16
C VAL A 93 -2.12 -14.70 -15.33
N LEU A 94 -1.36 -14.82 -16.41
CA LEU A 94 -1.73 -15.63 -17.57
C LEU A 94 -1.18 -17.04 -17.41
N LEU A 95 -2.03 -18.02 -17.68
CA LEU A 95 -1.74 -19.45 -17.64
C LEU A 95 -2.17 -20.07 -18.97
N TRP A 96 -1.24 -20.69 -19.67
CA TRP A 96 -1.54 -21.48 -20.85
C TRP A 96 -1.55 -22.95 -20.47
N VAL A 97 -2.72 -23.58 -20.48
CA VAL A 97 -2.90 -24.95 -19.98
C VAL A 97 -3.22 -25.87 -21.14
N ASN A 98 -2.53 -27.00 -21.23
CA ASN A 98 -2.86 -28.11 -22.13
C ASN A 98 -3.30 -29.31 -21.28
N LEU A 99 -4.37 -30.00 -21.67
CA LEU A 99 -4.70 -31.32 -21.08
C LEU A 99 -4.08 -32.41 -21.97
N PRO A 100 -3.56 -33.54 -21.44
CA PRO A 100 -3.52 -33.98 -20.05
C PRO A 100 -2.22 -33.63 -19.29
N LYS A 101 -1.26 -32.94 -19.92
CA LYS A 101 -0.01 -32.52 -19.27
C LYS A 101 -0.15 -31.10 -18.75
N VAL A 102 -0.17 -30.89 -17.43
CA VAL A 102 -0.15 -29.57 -16.77
C VAL A 102 1.22 -28.87 -16.96
N THR A 103 1.78 -28.89 -18.16
CA THR A 103 2.97 -28.11 -18.53
C THR A 103 2.48 -26.77 -19.03
N GLY A 104 2.26 -25.86 -18.08
CA GLY A 104 1.66 -24.58 -18.37
C GLY A 104 2.68 -23.47 -18.40
N HIS A 105 2.73 -22.72 -19.50
CA HIS A 105 3.47 -21.46 -19.46
C HIS A 105 2.74 -20.51 -18.52
N ARG A 106 3.51 -19.76 -17.73
CA ARG A 106 3.00 -18.76 -16.81
C ARG A 106 3.66 -17.42 -17.13
N TRP A 107 2.84 -16.38 -17.22
CA TRP A 107 3.30 -15.01 -17.32
C TRP A 107 2.56 -14.16 -16.30
N THR A 108 3.21 -13.10 -15.81
CA THR A 108 2.61 -12.18 -14.85
C THR A 108 2.81 -10.74 -15.33
N SER A 109 1.81 -9.90 -15.10
CA SER A 109 1.84 -8.50 -15.54
C SER A 109 2.75 -7.60 -14.70
N GLN A 110 3.30 -8.13 -13.62
CA GLN A 110 4.13 -7.38 -12.67
C GLN A 110 5.30 -8.23 -12.19
N PRO A 111 6.48 -7.61 -11.99
CA PRO A 111 7.60 -8.31 -11.38
C PRO A 111 7.28 -8.72 -9.94
N LYS A 112 7.94 -9.78 -9.48
CA LYS A 112 7.88 -10.21 -8.08
C LYS A 112 9.05 -9.59 -7.30
N ILE A 113 8.78 -9.14 -6.08
CA ILE A 113 9.77 -8.61 -5.14
C ILE A 113 10.21 -9.74 -4.19
N GLY A 114 11.52 -10.00 -4.18
CA GLY A 114 12.17 -10.91 -3.24
C GLY A 114 11.82 -12.39 -3.42
N LYS A 115 12.46 -13.25 -2.62
CA LYS A 115 12.36 -14.72 -2.75
C LYS A 115 11.00 -15.30 -2.38
N ARG A 116 10.21 -14.61 -1.54
CA ARG A 116 8.86 -15.02 -1.12
C ARG A 116 7.75 -14.48 -2.02
N GLY A 117 8.11 -13.70 -3.06
CA GLY A 117 7.27 -13.45 -4.22
C GLY A 117 5.99 -12.63 -4.01
N ALA A 118 6.10 -11.42 -3.44
CA ALA A 118 5.00 -10.45 -3.51
C ALA A 118 5.04 -9.71 -4.87
N TYR A 119 3.88 -9.38 -5.47
CA TYR A 119 3.87 -8.57 -6.68
C TYR A 119 4.27 -7.13 -6.36
N ALA A 120 5.05 -6.52 -7.25
CA ALA A 120 5.62 -5.22 -6.99
C ALA A 120 4.57 -4.10 -6.89
N GLY A 121 3.50 -4.18 -7.68
CA GLY A 121 2.38 -3.26 -7.60
C GLY A 121 1.61 -3.37 -6.29
N ASP A 122 1.47 -4.57 -5.72
CA ASP A 122 0.81 -4.73 -4.40
C ASP A 122 1.60 -4.01 -3.31
N PHE A 123 2.92 -4.20 -3.31
CA PHE A 123 3.82 -3.50 -2.38
C PHE A 123 3.78 -1.99 -2.58
N LEU A 124 3.86 -1.51 -3.83
CA LEU A 124 3.79 -0.09 -4.14
C LEU A 124 2.44 0.51 -3.77
N LEU A 125 1.33 -0.19 -4.01
CA LEU A 125 -0.01 0.29 -3.70
C LEU A 125 -0.16 0.46 -2.19
N ALA A 126 0.24 -0.55 -1.41
CA ALA A 126 0.22 -0.46 0.05
C ALA A 126 1.10 0.71 0.55
N THR A 127 2.31 0.84 0.03
CA THR A 127 3.26 1.90 0.41
C THR A 127 2.70 3.29 0.09
N ASN A 128 2.29 3.52 -1.15
CA ASN A 128 1.91 4.83 -1.64
C ASN A 128 0.58 5.31 -1.09
N ILE A 129 -0.36 4.40 -0.75
CA ILE A 129 -1.59 4.80 -0.05
C ILE A 129 -1.25 5.53 1.25
N VAL A 130 -0.31 5.00 2.05
CA VAL A 130 0.07 5.63 3.31
C VAL A 130 0.93 6.87 3.11
N LEU A 131 1.94 6.82 2.23
CA LEU A 131 2.83 7.97 2.00
C LEU A 131 2.11 9.17 1.38
N SER A 132 1.04 8.95 0.60
CA SER A 132 0.20 10.03 0.06
C SER A 132 -0.93 10.47 0.99
N GLY A 133 -1.06 9.88 2.18
CA GLY A 133 -2.13 10.20 3.13
C GLY A 133 -3.52 9.75 2.70
N ASN A 134 -3.62 8.76 1.79
CA ASN A 134 -4.88 8.22 1.32
C ASN A 134 -5.43 7.15 2.26
N ASN A 135 -6.75 6.96 2.22
CA ASN A 135 -7.43 5.91 2.96
C ASN A 135 -7.56 4.63 2.11
N TYR A 136 -7.16 3.49 2.67
CA TYR A 136 -7.22 2.19 1.99
C TYR A 136 -8.62 1.88 1.44
N ALA A 137 -9.68 2.03 2.25
CA ALA A 137 -11.04 1.69 1.84
C ALA A 137 -11.53 2.55 0.66
N LYS A 138 -11.17 3.84 0.64
CA LYS A 138 -11.50 4.74 -0.48
C LYS A 138 -10.80 4.32 -1.78
N VAL A 139 -9.51 3.95 -1.70
CA VAL A 139 -8.76 3.48 -2.86
C VAL A 139 -9.26 2.11 -3.33
N ALA A 140 -9.53 1.18 -2.40
CA ALA A 140 -10.10 -0.12 -2.72
C ALA A 140 -11.47 0.00 -3.39
N LEU A 141 -12.31 0.93 -2.94
CA LEU A 141 -13.59 1.24 -3.58
C LEU A 141 -13.39 1.76 -5.01
N LEU A 142 -12.46 2.70 -5.21
CA LEU A 142 -12.13 3.20 -6.55
C LEU A 142 -11.69 2.07 -7.49
N PHE A 143 -10.79 1.19 -7.03
CA PHE A 143 -10.33 0.03 -7.79
C PHE A 143 -11.49 -0.90 -8.15
N ARG A 144 -12.42 -1.16 -7.21
CA ARG A 144 -13.62 -1.96 -7.45
C ARG A 144 -14.52 -1.32 -8.51
N CYS A 145 -14.78 -0.01 -8.43
CA CYS A 145 -15.57 0.72 -9.42
C CYS A 145 -14.94 0.71 -10.83
N MET A 146 -13.62 0.59 -10.92
CA MET A 146 -12.88 0.44 -12.18
C MET A 146 -12.66 -1.02 -12.60
N CYS A 147 -13.20 -2.00 -11.86
CA CYS A 147 -12.99 -3.43 -12.07
C CYS A 147 -11.51 -3.87 -12.04
N LEU A 148 -10.68 -3.19 -11.25
CA LEU A 148 -9.25 -3.47 -11.08
C LEU A 148 -8.99 -4.44 -9.91
N GLY A 149 -7.90 -5.20 -10.01
CA GLY A 149 -7.38 -6.00 -8.91
C GLY A 149 -6.77 -5.12 -7.81
N MET A 150 -7.07 -5.44 -6.54
CA MET A 150 -6.64 -4.68 -5.36
C MET A 150 -5.94 -5.61 -4.37
N ILE A 151 -4.91 -5.13 -3.69
CA ILE A 151 -4.30 -5.83 -2.55
C ILE A 151 -5.34 -5.99 -1.42
N SER A 152 -5.40 -7.16 -0.76
CA SER A 152 -6.33 -7.40 0.35
C SER A 152 -5.98 -6.53 1.58
N ALA A 153 -6.96 -6.31 2.47
CA ALA A 153 -6.74 -5.54 3.69
C ALA A 153 -5.68 -6.19 4.59
N SER A 154 -5.73 -7.52 4.72
CA SER A 154 -4.75 -8.30 5.49
C SER A 154 -3.33 -8.17 4.92
N GLN A 155 -3.18 -8.20 3.59
CA GLN A 155 -1.88 -8.00 2.95
C GLN A 155 -1.41 -6.56 3.07
N PHE A 156 -2.32 -5.58 2.95
CA PHE A 156 -2.04 -4.17 3.18
C PHE A 156 -1.48 -3.94 4.58
N ASP A 157 -2.18 -4.39 5.62
CA ASP A 157 -1.77 -4.22 7.02
C ASP A 157 -0.44 -4.91 7.32
N ARG A 158 -0.20 -6.08 6.71
CA ARG A 158 1.07 -6.80 6.81
C ARG A 158 2.22 -6.00 6.18
N VAL A 159 2.00 -5.40 5.00
CA VAL A 159 3.02 -4.54 4.36
C VAL A 159 3.29 -3.30 5.22
N GLN A 160 2.25 -2.68 5.78
CA GLN A 160 2.42 -1.52 6.67
C GLN A 160 3.28 -1.88 7.88
N SER A 161 2.93 -2.96 8.56
CA SER A 161 3.58 -3.36 9.80
C SER A 161 5.04 -3.78 9.61
N LEU A 162 5.34 -4.48 8.51
CA LEU A 162 6.67 -5.03 8.27
C LEU A 162 7.65 -4.03 7.64
N TYR A 163 7.17 -3.13 6.78
CA TYR A 163 8.05 -2.30 5.94
C TYR A 163 7.85 -0.80 6.16
N ILE A 164 6.60 -0.32 6.17
CA ILE A 164 6.33 1.12 6.14
C ILE A 164 6.48 1.75 7.51
N VAL A 165 5.81 1.20 8.53
CA VAL A 165 5.85 1.74 9.88
C VAL A 165 7.29 1.81 10.43
N PRO A 166 8.12 0.75 10.32
CA PRO A 166 9.51 0.83 10.76
C PRO A 166 10.31 1.90 10.03
N ALA A 167 10.18 1.98 8.70
CA ALA A 167 10.92 2.95 7.88
C ALA A 167 10.53 4.40 8.20
N VAL A 168 9.23 4.69 8.32
CA VAL A 168 8.72 6.02 8.68
C VAL A 168 9.16 6.40 10.09
N MET A 169 9.12 5.46 11.04
CA MET A 169 9.57 5.70 12.41
C MET A 169 11.07 5.97 12.50
N GLU A 170 11.89 5.27 11.71
CA GLU A 170 13.32 5.52 11.62
C GLU A 170 13.61 6.89 11.00
N TYR A 171 12.96 7.22 9.89
CA TYR A 171 13.08 8.54 9.25
C TYR A 171 12.68 9.66 10.21
N TRP A 172 11.56 9.50 10.91
CA TRP A 172 11.08 10.45 11.90
C TRP A 172 12.09 10.65 13.05
N LYS A 173 12.68 9.57 13.57
CA LYS A 173 13.71 9.66 14.62
C LYS A 173 14.92 10.46 14.15
N LYS A 174 15.40 10.21 12.92
CA LYS A 174 16.54 10.92 12.33
C LYS A 174 16.22 12.41 12.12
N LEU A 175 15.07 12.70 11.51
CA LEU A 175 14.61 14.07 11.28
C LEU A 175 14.52 14.84 12.60
N ARG A 176 13.86 14.25 13.61
CA ARG A 176 13.72 14.85 14.94
C ARG A 176 15.07 15.12 15.60
N ALA A 177 16.01 14.17 15.55
CA ALA A 177 17.34 14.37 16.12
C ALA A 177 18.08 15.54 15.47
N ALA A 178 18.02 15.64 14.13
CA ALA A 178 18.59 16.75 13.38
C ALA A 178 17.93 18.09 13.73
N THR A 179 16.59 18.14 13.83
CA THR A 179 15.87 19.36 14.24
C THR A 179 16.26 19.80 15.64
N ILE A 180 16.33 18.87 16.60
CA ILE A 180 16.75 19.18 17.98
C ILE A 180 18.18 19.73 18.00
N GLN A 181 19.10 19.13 17.25
CA GLN A 181 20.47 19.62 17.17
C GLN A 181 20.53 21.05 16.61
N GLN A 182 19.82 21.33 15.52
CA GLN A 182 19.73 22.68 14.95
C GLN A 182 19.14 23.70 15.93
N LEU A 183 18.18 23.29 16.74
CA LEU A 183 17.59 24.15 17.77
C LEU A 183 18.56 24.42 18.92
N LEU A 184 19.31 23.42 19.37
CA LEU A 184 20.35 23.58 20.40
C LEU A 184 21.50 24.49 19.93
N GLU A 185 21.86 24.43 18.64
CA GLU A 185 22.85 25.32 18.04
C GLU A 185 22.36 26.77 17.93
N LYS A 186 21.04 26.97 17.74
CA LYS A 186 20.41 28.30 17.65
C LYS A 186 20.03 28.92 19.00
N SER A 187 19.92 28.13 20.08
CA SER A 187 19.40 28.58 21.38
C SER A 187 20.32 29.50 22.19
N GLN A 188 21.23 30.25 21.55
CA GLN A 188 21.81 31.46 22.16
C GLN A 188 20.82 32.63 22.19
N ASP A 189 19.79 32.62 21.34
CA ASP A 189 18.67 33.57 21.37
C ASP A 189 17.37 32.83 21.75
N GLY A 190 16.67 33.30 22.77
CA GLY A 190 15.62 32.55 23.49
C GLY A 190 14.54 31.90 22.63
N ALA A 191 14.32 30.59 22.82
CA ALA A 191 13.26 29.83 22.17
C ALA A 191 11.88 30.14 22.79
N GLN A 192 10.93 30.59 21.97
CA GLN A 192 9.52 30.67 22.33
C GLN A 192 8.82 29.40 21.84
N TYR A 193 8.05 28.75 22.72
CA TYR A 193 7.33 27.53 22.40
C TYR A 193 5.84 27.85 22.37
N ASP A 194 5.19 27.62 21.24
CA ASP A 194 3.74 27.73 21.12
C ASP A 194 3.11 26.33 21.12
N SER A 195 2.01 26.18 21.84
CA SER A 195 1.23 24.95 21.96
C SER A 195 -0.23 25.31 21.82
N ASN A 196 -0.82 24.95 20.68
CA ASN A 196 -2.23 25.21 20.43
C ASN A 196 -3.07 24.03 20.96
N ASP A 197 -3.99 24.31 21.88
CA ASP A 197 -5.02 23.37 22.33
C ASP A 197 -6.39 24.06 22.31
N SER A 198 -7.39 23.38 21.77
CA SER A 198 -8.79 23.69 22.05
C SER A 198 -9.43 22.40 22.58
N PRO A 199 -9.52 22.23 23.91
CA PRO A 199 -10.18 21.08 24.49
C PRO A 199 -11.69 21.18 24.23
N GLY A 200 -12.20 20.35 23.32
CA GLY A 200 -13.62 20.04 23.21
C GLY A 200 -14.03 19.06 24.31
N HIS A 201 -15.24 19.23 24.87
CA HIS A 201 -15.76 18.55 26.06
C HIS A 201 -16.00 17.02 25.93
N SER A 202 -15.32 16.31 25.02
CA SER A 202 -15.44 14.86 24.77
C SER A 202 -14.22 14.22 24.10
N ALA A 203 -13.03 14.82 24.20
CA ALA A 203 -11.83 14.22 23.59
C ALA A 203 -11.34 13.01 24.40
N GLN A 204 -11.42 11.79 23.83
CA GLN A 204 -10.89 10.55 24.42
C GLN A 204 -9.35 10.46 24.29
N TYR A 205 -8.82 11.07 23.24
CA TYR A 205 -7.40 11.19 22.94
C TYR A 205 -7.08 12.65 22.64
N CYS A 206 -5.93 13.13 23.10
CA CYS A 206 -5.40 14.43 22.74
C CYS A 206 -3.98 14.26 22.20
N SER A 207 -3.66 14.99 21.14
CA SER A 207 -2.32 15.06 20.55
C SER A 207 -1.70 16.41 20.85
N TYR A 208 -0.59 16.41 21.58
CA TYR A 208 0.23 17.59 21.82
C TYR A 208 1.37 17.61 20.81
N THR A 209 1.45 18.68 20.02
CA THR A 209 2.53 18.89 19.05
C THR A 209 3.37 20.09 19.50
N LEU A 210 4.66 19.86 19.76
CA LEU A 210 5.65 20.90 19.98
C LEU A 210 6.20 21.32 18.62
N ILE A 211 6.05 22.60 18.29
CA ILE A 211 6.50 23.18 17.03
C ILE A 211 7.51 24.27 17.37
N ASP A 212 8.63 24.30 16.65
CA ASP A 212 9.50 25.48 16.64
C ASP A 212 8.80 26.61 15.88
N CYS A 213 8.47 27.69 16.58
CA CYS A 213 7.72 28.81 16.01
C CYS A 213 8.48 29.52 14.88
N HIS A 214 9.81 29.44 14.84
CA HIS A 214 10.58 30.13 13.81
C HIS A 214 10.68 29.31 12.51
N SER A 215 10.98 28.01 12.59
CA SER A 215 11.11 27.16 11.40
C SER A 215 9.81 26.49 10.97
N GLY A 216 8.78 26.45 11.82
CA GLY A 216 7.58 25.64 11.62
C GLY A 216 7.82 24.13 11.74
N SER A 217 9.01 23.71 12.18
CA SER A 217 9.37 22.31 12.31
C SER A 217 8.70 21.68 13.52
N ILE A 218 8.15 20.47 13.35
CA ILE A 218 7.61 19.69 14.45
C ILE A 218 8.76 18.99 15.19
N VAL A 219 8.91 19.30 16.48
CA VAL A 219 9.97 18.75 17.34
C VAL A 219 9.48 17.49 18.06
N SER A 220 8.22 17.48 18.48
CA SER A 220 7.65 16.34 19.18
C SER A 220 6.14 16.29 19.00
N THR A 221 5.60 15.09 18.80
CA THR A 221 4.16 14.83 18.89
C THR A 221 3.93 13.75 19.94
N ILE A 222 3.04 14.01 20.90
CA ILE A 222 2.68 13.09 21.97
C ILE A 222 1.18 12.90 21.93
N VAL A 223 0.72 11.66 21.77
CA VAL A 223 -0.70 11.32 21.87
C VAL A 223 -0.97 10.76 23.26
N GLY A 224 -1.81 11.46 24.03
CA GLY A 224 -2.24 11.07 25.36
C GLY A 224 -3.69 10.62 25.38
N LEU A 225 -3.99 9.61 26.19
CA LEU A 225 -5.36 9.24 26.57
C LEU A 225 -5.88 10.22 27.62
N ILE A 226 -7.01 10.86 27.37
CA ILE A 226 -7.71 11.65 28.38
C ILE A 226 -8.67 10.69 29.09
N LYS A 227 -8.24 10.15 30.25
CA LYS A 227 -9.17 9.49 31.15
C LYS A 227 -10.01 10.55 31.85
N GLY A 228 -11.30 10.56 31.57
CA GLY A 228 -12.28 11.37 32.30
C GLY A 228 -12.34 10.96 33.78
N ARG A 229 -11.55 11.65 34.61
CA ARG A 229 -11.84 12.02 36.01
C ARG A 229 -10.64 12.77 36.61
N SER A 230 -10.89 14.05 36.89
CA SER A 230 -10.26 14.87 37.93
C SER A 230 -8.75 15.18 37.81
N THR A 231 -8.45 16.40 37.38
CA THR A 231 -7.43 17.33 37.94
C THR A 231 -6.18 16.73 38.60
N SER A 232 -5.09 16.61 37.84
CA SER A 232 -3.73 16.92 38.33
C SER A 232 -2.79 17.17 37.15
N TYR A 233 -2.98 18.31 36.48
CA TYR A 233 -2.20 18.71 35.30
C TYR A 233 -0.73 19.08 35.61
N SER A 234 -0.29 19.11 36.88
CA SER A 234 1.05 19.58 37.25
C SER A 234 2.11 18.49 37.49
N GLN A 235 1.72 17.22 37.66
CA GLN A 235 2.65 16.16 38.07
C GLN A 235 3.19 15.33 36.91
N THR A 236 2.44 15.19 35.82
CA THR A 236 2.82 14.38 34.65
C THR A 236 3.93 15.05 33.83
N TRP A 237 3.89 16.37 33.69
CA TRP A 237 4.92 17.15 33.00
C TRP A 237 6.28 17.09 33.69
N ARG A 238 6.33 17.15 35.04
CA ARG A 238 7.59 17.02 35.78
C ARG A 238 8.24 15.65 35.62
N ARG A 239 7.46 14.58 35.51
CA ARG A 239 7.97 13.21 35.34
C ARG A 239 8.49 12.92 33.93
N LEU A 240 7.99 13.63 32.92
CA LEU A 240 8.48 13.52 31.54
C LEU A 240 9.73 14.39 31.33
N ALA A 241 9.77 15.60 31.91
CA ALA A 241 10.97 16.44 31.90
C ALA A 241 12.14 15.79 32.66
N SER A 242 11.89 15.03 33.73
CA SER A 242 12.94 14.34 34.49
C SER A 242 13.44 13.03 33.85
N LYS A 243 12.82 12.56 32.77
CA LYS A 243 13.21 11.32 32.06
C LYS A 243 13.90 11.59 30.72
N GLY A 244 14.12 12.86 30.38
CA GLY A 244 14.77 13.31 29.15
C GLY A 244 16.04 14.14 29.39
N ALA A 245 16.72 13.92 30.52
CA ALA A 245 18.07 14.42 30.76
C ALA A 245 19.06 13.24 30.73
#